data_AF-A0A7X7MDG3-F1
#
_entry.id   AF-A0A7X7MDG3-F1
#
_cell.length_a   1.000
_cell.length_b   1.000
_cell.length_c   1.000
_cell.angle_alpha   90.00
_cell.angle_beta   90.00
_cell.angle_gamma   90.00
#
_symmetry.space_group_name_H-M   'P 1'
#
loop_
_entity.id
_entity.type
_entity.pdbx_description
1 polymer ?
#
loop_
_entity_poly.entity_id
_entity_poly.type
_entity_poly.pdbx_seq_one_letter_code
_entity_poly.pdbx_strand_id
1 'polypeptide(L)'
;MKRVVPPGWIAVRRLWLALGLLTAAGCTSLFPPEPPVEVSESQLNWLTIRYRPLAADHPPCRIEIVGAGYLQFAQGESPLVADDFAVDTEHLQWNNLTQEKLGMTPADARQMLQQFVDAGLLDAPARPRGADPGAPGIAACRWRINNRRGGCVTARPELTGLVEALAARLGRQER
;
A
#
# COMPACT_ATOMS: atom_id res chain seq x y z
N MET A 1 -57.62 6.45 44.52
CA MET A 1 -57.88 5.24 43.69
C MET A 1 -56.55 4.75 43.12
N LYS A 2 -56.12 3.53 43.47
CA LYS A 2 -54.85 2.93 43.03
C LYS A 2 -55.02 2.36 41.62
N ARG A 3 -54.17 2.76 40.66
CA ARG A 3 -54.17 2.21 39.29
C ARG A 3 -53.64 0.77 39.35
N VAL A 4 -54.51 -0.18 39.06
CA VAL A 4 -54.15 -1.59 38.86
C VAL A 4 -53.57 -1.71 37.45
N VAL A 5 -52.28 -2.02 37.36
CA VAL A 5 -51.62 -2.30 36.08
C VAL A 5 -51.88 -3.76 35.72
N PRO A 6 -52.40 -4.08 34.52
CA PRO A 6 -52.70 -5.46 34.15
C PRO A 6 -51.41 -6.30 34.01
N PRO A 7 -51.42 -7.57 34.47
CA PRO A 7 -50.21 -8.41 34.59
C PRO A 7 -49.53 -8.73 33.25
N GLY A 8 -50.21 -8.59 32.11
CA GLY A 8 -49.65 -8.84 30.77
C GLY A 8 -48.74 -7.73 30.21
N TRP A 9 -48.80 -6.52 30.76
CA TRP A 9 -48.11 -5.36 30.16
C TRP A 9 -46.59 -5.37 30.40
N ILE A 10 -46.15 -5.96 31.52
CA ILE A 10 -44.74 -6.15 31.86
C ILE A 10 -44.12 -7.22 30.96
N ALA A 11 -44.85 -8.30 30.65
CA ALA A 11 -44.39 -9.38 29.79
C ALA A 11 -44.21 -8.91 28.34
N VAL A 12 -45.18 -8.18 27.79
CA VAL A 12 -45.11 -7.60 26.44
C VAL A 12 -43.95 -6.62 26.33
N ARG A 13 -43.76 -5.72 27.31
CA ARG A 13 -42.66 -4.75 27.31
C ARG A 13 -41.29 -5.42 27.42
N ARG A 14 -41.16 -6.52 28.17
CA ARG A 14 -39.92 -7.33 28.22
C ARG A 14 -39.64 -8.05 26.91
N LEU A 15 -40.67 -8.54 26.22
CA LEU A 15 -40.54 -9.18 24.90
C LEU A 15 -40.06 -8.18 23.84
N TRP A 16 -40.60 -6.96 23.82
CA TRP A 16 -40.17 -5.90 22.90
C TRP A 16 -38.74 -5.40 23.21
N LEU A 17 -38.35 -5.33 24.49
CA LEU A 17 -36.97 -5.00 24.88
C LEU A 17 -35.98 -6.09 24.45
N ALA A 18 -36.33 -7.37 24.61
CA ALA A 18 -35.49 -8.48 24.18
C ALA A 18 -35.35 -8.53 22.64
N LEU A 19 -36.43 -8.25 21.91
CA LEU A 19 -36.41 -8.19 20.44
C LEU A 19 -35.58 -7.00 19.91
N GLY A 20 -35.60 -5.85 20.62
CA GLY A 20 -34.76 -4.69 20.29
C GLY A 20 -33.27 -4.89 20.59
N LEU A 21 -32.92 -5.71 21.59
CA LEU A 21 -31.52 -6.05 21.89
C LEU A 21 -30.92 -7.02 20.86
N LEU A 22 -31.74 -7.91 20.28
CA LEU A 22 -31.31 -8.85 19.22
C LEU A 22 -31.06 -8.16 17.87
N THR A 23 -31.77 -7.08 17.55
CA THR A 23 -31.55 -6.33 16.30
C THR A 23 -30.32 -5.42 16.36
N ALA A 24 -29.98 -4.89 17.55
CA ALA A 24 -28.79 -4.05 17.73
C ALA A 24 -27.47 -4.86 17.66
N ALA A 25 -27.48 -6.14 18.06
CA ALA A 25 -26.30 -7.00 17.99
C ALA A 25 -26.09 -7.66 16.59
N GLY A 26 -27.09 -7.61 15.71
CA GLY A 26 -27.07 -8.33 14.43
C GLY A 26 -26.39 -7.59 13.27
N CYS A 27 -26.29 -6.25 13.32
CA CYS A 27 -25.84 -5.47 12.16
C CYS A 27 -24.32 -5.39 11.97
N THR A 28 -23.51 -5.76 12.97
CA THR A 28 -22.03 -5.69 12.87
C THR A 28 -21.37 -7.02 12.47
N SER A 29 -22.12 -8.12 12.36
CA SER A 29 -21.56 -9.46 12.08
C SER A 29 -21.66 -9.92 10.63
N LEU A 30 -22.43 -9.22 9.78
CA LEU A 30 -22.70 -9.70 8.41
C LEU A 30 -21.52 -9.50 7.46
N PHE A 31 -20.58 -8.63 7.79
CA PHE A 31 -19.37 -8.38 7.02
C PHE A 31 -18.19 -8.16 7.96
N PRO A 32 -17.63 -9.23 8.56
CA PRO A 32 -16.38 -9.10 9.30
C PRO A 32 -15.31 -8.53 8.34
N PRO A 33 -14.46 -7.61 8.80
CA PRO A 33 -13.34 -7.14 7.98
C PRO A 33 -12.49 -8.34 7.56
N GLU A 34 -12.05 -8.37 6.30
CA GLU A 34 -11.13 -9.41 5.84
C GLU A 34 -9.88 -9.41 6.76
N PRO A 35 -9.37 -10.60 7.13
CA PRO A 35 -8.17 -10.67 7.94
C PRO A 35 -7.00 -9.98 7.21
N PRO A 36 -6.09 -9.33 7.95
CA PRO A 36 -4.90 -8.73 7.37
C PRO A 36 -4.15 -9.74 6.51
N VAL A 37 -3.67 -9.29 5.35
CA VAL A 37 -2.91 -10.15 4.46
C VAL A 37 -1.49 -10.31 5.01
N GLU A 38 -1.12 -11.54 5.36
CA GLU A 38 0.27 -11.88 5.64
C GLU A 38 0.99 -12.28 4.35
N VAL A 39 2.17 -11.70 4.10
CA VAL A 39 3.03 -12.05 2.96
C VAL A 39 3.67 -13.41 3.21
N SER A 40 3.42 -14.35 2.30
CA SER A 40 3.95 -15.71 2.40
C SER A 40 5.46 -15.77 2.17
N GLU A 41 6.08 -16.86 2.60
CA GLU A 41 7.48 -17.20 2.33
C GLU A 41 7.68 -17.65 0.87
N SER A 42 7.36 -16.76 -0.08
CA SER A 42 7.52 -17.02 -1.51
C SER A 42 8.52 -16.06 -2.15
N GLN A 43 9.49 -16.64 -2.87
CA GLN A 43 10.43 -15.88 -3.69
C GLN A 43 9.78 -15.21 -4.90
N LEU A 44 8.53 -15.57 -5.22
CA LEU A 44 7.76 -14.99 -6.32
C LEU A 44 7.00 -13.72 -5.93
N ASN A 45 7.05 -13.33 -4.65
CA ASN A 45 6.49 -12.07 -4.19
C ASN A 45 7.39 -10.92 -4.65
N TRP A 46 6.80 -9.88 -5.22
CA TRP A 46 7.55 -8.70 -5.66
C TRP A 46 6.70 -7.44 -5.65
N LEU A 47 7.36 -6.29 -5.55
CA LEU A 47 6.79 -4.96 -5.58
C LEU A 47 7.71 -4.03 -6.36
N THR A 48 7.16 -3.35 -7.37
CA THR A 48 7.83 -2.26 -8.09
C THR A 48 7.09 -0.97 -7.81
N ILE A 49 7.82 0.07 -7.46
CA ILE A 49 7.30 1.40 -7.12
C ILE A 49 8.02 2.41 -8.00
N ARG A 50 7.27 3.26 -8.69
CA ARG A 50 7.78 4.47 -9.34
C ARG A 50 7.27 5.65 -8.53
N TYR A 51 8.17 6.57 -8.20
CA TYR A 51 7.84 7.69 -7.34
C TYR A 51 8.59 8.94 -7.76
N ARG A 52 7.87 10.07 -7.78
CA ARG A 52 8.47 11.39 -7.88
C ARG A 52 8.28 12.09 -6.54
N PRO A 53 9.35 12.35 -5.77
CA PRO A 53 9.26 13.07 -4.49
C PRO A 53 8.60 14.45 -4.62
N LEU A 54 7.97 14.91 -3.55
CA LEU A 54 7.42 16.29 -3.48
C LEU A 54 8.51 17.34 -3.42
N ALA A 55 9.63 17.01 -2.78
CA ALA A 55 10.76 17.91 -2.64
C ALA A 55 11.56 17.94 -3.96
N ALA A 56 11.67 19.12 -4.57
CA ALA A 56 12.28 19.30 -5.89
C ALA A 56 13.79 18.98 -5.95
N ASP A 57 14.43 18.85 -4.79
CA ASP A 57 15.83 18.46 -4.63
C ASP A 57 16.06 16.94 -4.67
N HIS A 58 14.99 16.14 -4.63
CA HIS A 58 15.06 14.69 -4.73
C HIS A 58 14.57 14.23 -6.11
N PRO A 59 15.46 13.69 -6.96
CA PRO A 59 15.08 13.25 -8.29
C PRO A 59 14.15 12.03 -8.25
N PRO A 60 13.37 11.79 -9.33
CA PRO A 60 12.52 10.61 -9.47
C PRO A 60 13.27 9.33 -9.17
N CYS A 61 12.55 8.36 -8.59
CA CYS A 61 13.13 7.07 -8.24
C CYS A 61 12.21 5.89 -8.58
N ARG A 62 12.84 4.74 -8.76
CA ARG A 62 12.19 3.44 -8.87
C ARG A 62 12.79 2.50 -7.84
N ILE A 63 11.92 1.82 -7.11
CA ILE A 63 12.27 0.81 -6.12
C ILE A 63 11.65 -0.50 -6.57
N GLU A 64 12.43 -1.56 -6.60
CA GLU A 64 11.96 -2.93 -6.83
C GLU A 64 12.40 -3.81 -5.68
N ILE A 65 11.44 -4.48 -5.03
CA ILE A 65 11.69 -5.40 -3.92
C ILE A 65 11.23 -6.77 -4.37
N VAL A 66 12.11 -7.77 -4.25
CA VAL A 66 11.82 -9.13 -4.68
C VAL A 66 12.07 -10.10 -3.52
N GLY A 67 11.08 -10.94 -3.25
CA GLY A 67 11.07 -11.92 -2.16
C GLY A 67 12.19 -12.97 -2.25
N ALA A 68 12.88 -13.04 -3.39
CA ALA A 68 14.12 -13.80 -3.56
C ALA A 68 15.32 -13.24 -2.75
N GLY A 69 15.19 -12.05 -2.15
CA GLY A 69 16.22 -11.46 -1.29
C GLY A 69 17.04 -10.37 -1.99
N TYR A 70 16.40 -9.52 -2.78
CA TYR A 70 17.08 -8.32 -3.29
C TYR A 70 16.15 -7.12 -3.41
N LEU A 71 16.78 -5.95 -3.35
CA LEU A 71 16.19 -4.67 -3.66
C LEU A 71 16.99 -4.00 -4.77
N GLN A 72 16.31 -3.47 -5.78
CA GLN A 72 16.92 -2.61 -6.79
C GLN A 72 16.38 -1.20 -6.63
N PHE A 73 17.29 -0.23 -6.64
CA PHE A 73 16.99 1.18 -6.56
C PHE A 73 17.56 1.86 -7.79
N ALA A 74 16.75 2.68 -8.45
CA ALA A 74 17.17 3.55 -9.53
C ALA A 74 16.70 4.96 -9.24
N GLN A 75 17.54 5.96 -9.47
CA GLN A 75 17.21 7.36 -9.21
C GLN A 75 17.85 8.28 -10.25
N GLY A 76 17.17 9.36 -10.63
CA GLY A 76 17.66 10.35 -11.59
C GLY A 76 16.55 10.88 -12.50
N GLU A 77 16.93 11.81 -13.39
CA GLU A 77 16.01 12.40 -14.39
C GLU A 77 16.00 11.61 -15.72
N SER A 78 16.79 10.54 -15.81
CA SER A 78 16.80 9.67 -16.99
C SER A 78 15.44 8.98 -17.19
N PRO A 79 14.94 8.88 -18.44
CA PRO A 79 13.75 8.09 -18.74
C PRO A 79 13.90 6.62 -18.31
N LEU A 80 15.15 6.12 -18.19
CA LEU A 80 15.46 4.78 -17.70
C LEU A 80 15.04 4.53 -16.25
N VAL A 81 14.84 5.57 -15.43
CA VAL A 81 14.26 5.42 -14.08
C VAL A 81 12.80 4.98 -14.16
N ALA A 82 12.04 5.55 -15.09
CA ALA A 82 10.65 5.18 -15.28
C ALA A 82 10.53 3.85 -16.03
N ASP A 83 11.35 3.62 -17.06
CA ASP A 83 11.25 2.47 -17.95
C ASP A 83 12.62 1.94 -18.39
N ASP A 84 12.97 0.72 -18.00
CA ASP A 84 14.21 0.06 -18.41
C ASP A 84 14.30 -0.18 -19.92
N PHE A 85 13.17 -0.12 -20.62
CA PHE A 85 13.08 -0.28 -22.07
C PHE A 85 12.85 1.05 -22.79
N ALA A 86 13.13 2.19 -22.15
CA ALA A 86 13.10 3.48 -22.83
C ALA A 86 13.97 3.45 -24.09
N VAL A 87 13.48 4.03 -25.18
CA VAL A 87 14.14 4.00 -26.50
C VAL A 87 14.67 5.37 -26.94
N ASP A 88 14.37 6.42 -26.19
CA ASP A 88 14.79 7.80 -26.49
C ASP A 88 16.23 8.06 -26.04
N THR A 89 17.18 7.39 -26.70
CA THR A 89 18.61 7.44 -26.35
C THR A 89 19.24 8.82 -26.50
N GLU A 90 18.57 9.75 -27.20
CA GLU A 90 19.03 11.13 -27.42
C GLU A 90 18.52 12.10 -26.32
N HIS A 91 17.76 11.61 -25.35
CA HIS A 91 17.22 12.42 -24.26
C HIS A 91 18.35 13.12 -23.48
N LEU A 92 18.19 14.42 -23.21
CA LEU A 92 19.23 15.24 -22.54
C LEU A 92 19.69 14.67 -21.19
N GLN A 93 18.77 14.00 -20.49
CA GLN A 93 19.03 13.39 -19.17
C GLN A 93 19.33 11.89 -19.25
N TRP A 94 19.62 11.33 -20.43
CA TRP A 94 19.79 9.87 -20.61
C TRP A 94 20.78 9.25 -19.62
N ASN A 95 21.91 9.92 -19.39
CA ASN A 95 22.98 9.48 -18.48
C ASN A 95 22.79 9.95 -17.03
N ASN A 96 21.71 10.68 -16.70
CA ASN A 96 21.40 11.13 -15.35
C ASN A 96 20.62 10.04 -14.61
N LEU A 97 21.32 8.97 -14.26
CA LEU A 97 20.79 7.79 -13.61
C LEU A 97 21.85 7.21 -12.67
N THR A 98 21.44 6.92 -11.45
CA THR A 98 22.16 6.03 -10.55
C THR A 98 21.33 4.77 -10.30
N GLN A 99 21.98 3.61 -10.28
CA GLN A 99 21.35 2.33 -9.98
C GLN A 99 22.15 1.55 -8.94
N GLU A 100 21.46 1.03 -7.95
CA GLU A 100 22.02 0.17 -6.92
C GLU A 100 21.19 -1.11 -6.80
N LYS A 101 21.88 -2.23 -6.59
CA LYS A 101 21.25 -3.52 -6.25
C LYS A 101 21.79 -4.02 -4.93
N LEU A 102 20.91 -4.11 -3.96
CA LEU A 102 21.21 -4.52 -2.59
C LEU A 102 20.73 -5.94 -2.37
N GLY A 103 21.65 -6.82 -1.97
CA GLY A 103 21.31 -8.15 -1.48
C GLY A 103 20.76 -8.06 -0.06
N MET A 104 19.73 -8.87 0.23
CA MET A 104 19.17 -9.03 1.58
C MET A 104 18.71 -10.47 1.78
N THR A 105 18.37 -10.86 3.00
CA THR A 105 17.79 -12.19 3.20
C THR A 105 16.36 -12.24 2.63
N PRO A 106 15.86 -13.41 2.19
CA PRO A 106 14.46 -13.57 1.82
C PRO A 106 13.48 -13.17 2.96
N ALA A 107 13.90 -13.35 4.22
CA ALA A 107 13.13 -12.92 5.37
C ALA A 107 13.02 -11.39 5.48
N ASP A 108 14.12 -10.66 5.25
CA ASP A 108 14.12 -9.20 5.23
C ASP A 108 13.27 -8.66 4.08
N ALA A 109 13.39 -9.26 2.89
CA ALA A 109 12.57 -8.89 1.73
C ALA A 109 11.08 -9.11 2.02
N ARG A 110 10.72 -10.25 2.63
CA ARG A 110 9.35 -10.54 3.06
C ARG A 110 8.84 -9.52 4.09
N GLN A 111 9.65 -9.18 5.09
CA GLN A 111 9.31 -8.17 6.09
C GLN A 111 9.08 -6.79 5.44
N MET A 112 9.93 -6.41 4.48
CA MET A 112 9.75 -5.15 3.76
C MET A 112 8.46 -5.15 2.93
N LEU A 113 8.16 -6.24 2.22
CA LEU A 113 6.90 -6.39 1.51
C LEU A 113 5.69 -6.34 2.46
N GLN A 114 5.81 -6.93 3.65
CA GLN A 114 4.77 -6.88 4.68
C GLN A 114 4.49 -5.43 5.11
N GLN A 115 5.51 -4.60 5.32
CA GLN A 115 5.33 -3.18 5.66
C GLN A 115 4.49 -2.44 4.62
N PHE A 116 4.68 -2.70 3.32
CA PHE A 116 3.86 -2.11 2.28
C PHE A 116 2.43 -2.65 2.29
N VAL A 117 2.25 -3.96 2.51
CA VAL A 117 0.91 -4.56 2.66
C VAL A 117 0.16 -3.94 3.83
N ASP A 118 0.81 -3.80 4.98
CA ASP A 118 0.26 -3.19 6.20
C ASP A 118 -0.09 -1.69 5.99
N ALA A 119 0.69 -1.00 5.15
CA ALA A 119 0.41 0.38 4.73
C ALA A 119 -0.72 0.49 3.68
N GLY A 120 -1.36 -0.62 3.31
CA GLY A 120 -2.51 -0.63 2.41
C GLY A 120 -2.16 -0.75 0.93
N LEU A 121 -1.03 -1.36 0.57
CA LEU A 121 -0.65 -1.64 -0.83
C LEU A 121 -1.73 -2.40 -1.61
N LEU A 122 -2.44 -3.30 -0.92
CA LEU A 122 -3.43 -4.20 -1.51
C LEU A 122 -4.86 -3.66 -1.48
N ASP A 123 -5.06 -2.49 -0.85
CA ASP A 123 -6.37 -1.87 -0.79
C ASP A 123 -6.81 -1.44 -2.20
N ALA A 124 -8.12 -1.48 -2.46
CA ALA A 124 -8.71 -1.17 -3.77
C ALA A 124 -8.10 0.12 -4.35
N PRO A 125 -7.83 0.18 -5.68
CA PRO A 125 -6.99 1.20 -6.27
C PRO A 125 -7.57 2.59 -6.01
N ALA A 126 -6.93 3.32 -5.11
CA ALA A 126 -7.21 4.73 -4.87
C ALA A 126 -6.63 5.56 -6.02
N ARG A 127 -7.01 5.28 -7.27
CA ARG A 127 -6.62 6.11 -8.42
C ARG A 127 -7.11 7.52 -8.10
N PRO A 128 -6.21 8.49 -7.85
CA PRO A 128 -6.66 9.85 -7.64
C PRO A 128 -7.27 10.30 -8.97
N ARG A 129 -8.55 10.69 -8.97
CA ARG A 129 -9.21 11.14 -10.19
C ARG A 129 -8.43 12.33 -10.76
N GLY A 130 -7.94 12.20 -11.99
CA GLY A 130 -7.23 13.27 -12.69
C GLY A 130 -5.75 13.41 -12.36
N ALA A 131 -5.15 12.54 -11.54
CA ALA A 131 -3.74 12.63 -11.24
C ALA A 131 -2.87 11.83 -12.22
N ASP A 132 -1.84 12.48 -12.75
CA ASP A 132 -0.80 11.86 -13.57
C ASP A 132 0.03 10.91 -12.69
N PRO A 133 0.20 9.62 -13.06
CA PRO A 133 1.11 8.70 -12.37
C PRO A 133 2.56 9.21 -12.23
N GLY A 134 2.96 10.22 -13.01
CA GLY A 134 4.25 10.90 -12.90
C GLY A 134 4.25 12.18 -12.05
N ALA A 135 3.12 12.62 -11.49
CA ALA A 135 3.10 13.84 -10.71
C ALA A 135 3.81 13.69 -9.35
N PRO A 136 4.40 14.77 -8.80
CA PRO A 136 5.06 14.75 -7.49
C PRO A 136 4.13 14.27 -6.38
N GLY A 137 4.67 13.48 -5.44
CA GLY A 137 3.93 12.93 -4.31
C GLY A 137 3.00 11.77 -4.67
N ILE A 138 3.07 11.26 -5.90
CA ILE A 138 2.26 10.13 -6.35
C ILE A 138 3.16 8.93 -6.61
N ALA A 139 2.85 7.84 -5.92
CA ALA A 139 3.48 6.55 -6.13
C ALA A 139 2.65 5.71 -7.09
N ALA A 140 3.29 5.17 -8.13
CA ALA A 140 2.72 4.17 -9.00
C ALA A 140 3.35 2.81 -8.67
N CYS A 141 2.54 1.91 -8.10
CA CYS A 141 2.97 0.60 -7.66
C CYS A 141 2.43 -0.49 -8.59
N ARG A 142 3.24 -1.53 -8.81
CA ARG A 142 2.84 -2.83 -9.36
C ARG A 142 3.34 -3.91 -8.43
N TRP A 143 2.56 -4.95 -8.24
CA TRP A 143 2.91 -5.97 -7.27
C TRP A 143 2.38 -7.35 -7.65
N ARG A 144 3.05 -8.37 -7.11
CA ARG A 144 2.55 -9.72 -6.98
C ARG A 144 2.81 -10.19 -5.56
N ILE A 145 1.75 -10.48 -4.80
CA ILE A 145 1.81 -10.92 -3.41
C ILE A 145 0.88 -12.12 -3.25
N ASN A 146 1.41 -13.26 -2.79
CA ASN A 146 0.66 -14.50 -2.55
C ASN A 146 -0.14 -14.95 -3.78
N ASN A 147 0.49 -14.96 -4.96
CA ASN A 147 -0.15 -15.25 -6.26
C ASN A 147 -1.27 -14.29 -6.71
N ARG A 148 -1.59 -13.26 -5.94
CA ARG A 148 -2.41 -12.14 -6.41
C ARG A 148 -1.50 -11.12 -7.08
N ARG A 149 -1.99 -10.49 -8.13
CA ARG A 149 -1.28 -9.40 -8.83
C ARG A 149 -2.18 -8.18 -8.89
N GLY A 150 -1.56 -7.01 -8.89
CA GLY A 150 -2.29 -5.77 -9.00
C GLY A 150 -1.36 -4.59 -9.22
N GLY A 151 -1.96 -3.41 -9.19
CA GLY A 151 -1.24 -2.16 -9.22
C GLY A 151 -2.12 -1.06 -8.66
N CYS A 152 -1.48 -0.02 -8.15
CA CYS A 152 -2.16 1.16 -7.64
C CYS A 152 -1.38 2.42 -8.04
N VAL A 153 -2.11 3.52 -8.15
CA VAL A 153 -1.54 4.87 -8.21
C VAL A 153 -2.10 5.55 -6.98
N THR A 154 -1.24 6.08 -6.11
CA THR A 154 -1.64 6.50 -4.77
C THR A 154 -0.86 7.71 -4.29
N ALA A 155 -1.53 8.56 -3.54
CA ALA A 155 -0.94 9.66 -2.76
C ALA A 155 -1.12 9.43 -1.25
N ARG A 156 -1.43 8.18 -0.84
CA ARG A 156 -1.66 7.83 0.57
C ARG A 156 -0.40 8.07 1.39
N PRO A 157 -0.45 8.90 2.45
CA PRO A 157 0.72 9.25 3.26
C PRO A 157 1.46 8.05 3.84
N GLU A 158 0.74 6.97 4.17
CA GLU A 158 1.34 5.76 4.74
C GLU A 158 2.26 5.07 3.74
N LEU A 159 1.85 5.00 2.46
CA LEU A 159 2.65 4.39 1.40
C LEU A 159 3.73 5.35 0.91
N THR A 160 3.40 6.61 0.63
CA THR A 160 4.38 7.58 0.13
C THR A 160 5.46 7.86 1.17
N GLY A 161 5.11 7.90 2.47
CA GLY A 161 6.07 8.04 3.56
C GLY A 161 7.06 6.88 3.67
N LEU A 162 6.61 5.64 3.46
CA LEU A 162 7.51 4.48 3.39
C LEU A 162 8.46 4.57 2.19
N VAL A 163 7.95 4.99 1.03
CA VAL A 163 8.76 5.19 -0.18
C VAL A 163 9.80 6.28 0.03
N GLU A 164 9.42 7.41 0.61
CA GLU A 164 10.34 8.52 0.92
C GLU A 164 11.42 8.11 1.93
N ALA A 165 11.03 7.40 2.99
CA ALA A 165 11.99 6.90 3.98
C ALA A 165 13.00 5.93 3.35
N LEU A 166 12.54 5.06 2.45
CA LEU A 166 13.38 4.11 1.74
C LEU A 166 14.30 4.84 0.75
N ALA A 167 13.76 5.73 -0.09
CA ALA A 167 14.53 6.52 -1.04
C ALA A 167 15.58 7.40 -0.33
N ALA A 168 15.26 8.02 0.81
CA ALA A 168 16.21 8.81 1.59
C ALA A 168 17.29 7.95 2.26
N ARG A 169 16.98 6.70 2.62
CA ARG A 169 17.98 5.77 3.14
C ARG A 169 18.97 5.35 2.05
N LEU A 170 18.45 5.01 0.88
CA LEU A 170 19.22 4.50 -0.25
C LEU A 170 20.03 5.61 -0.93
N GLY A 171 19.42 6.77 -1.20
CA GLY A 171 20.10 7.92 -1.81
C GLY A 171 21.16 8.58 -0.93
N ARG A 172 21.22 8.27 0.38
CA ARG A 172 22.30 8.73 1.27
C ARG A 172 23.52 7.83 1.30
N GLN A 173 23.43 6.58 0.83
CA GLN A 173 24.59 5.70 0.78
C GLN A 173 25.65 6.15 -0.24
N GLU A 174 25.34 7.13 -1.09
CA GLU A 174 26.22 7.65 -2.15
C GLU A 174 26.91 9.00 -1.82
N ARG A 175 26.78 9.51 -0.60
CA ARG A 175 27.55 10.68 -0.13
C ARG A 175 28.55 10.29 0.96
#